data_AF-A0ABD2U790-F1
#
_entry.id   AF-A0ABD2U790-F1
#
_cell.length_a   1.000
_cell.length_b   1.000
_cell.length_c   1.000
_cell.angle_alpha   90.00
_cell.angle_beta   90.00
_cell.angle_gamma   90.00
#
_symmetry.space_group_name_H-M   'P 1'
#
loop_
_entity.id
_entity.type
_entity.pdbx_description
1 polymer ?
#
loop_
_entity_poly.entity_id
_entity_poly.type
_entity_poly.pdbx_seq_one_letter_code
_entity_poly.pdbx_strand_id
1 'polypeptide(L)'
;MISGSKQIGQKSLLVLYHDVFVVERTARPYLVQTTTNQKGKSSFVWLGPYPTVLITDPQHVKEIFTKNYVYVKQSHANPMTKLLADGLSTIDGDKWAKHRKIINPVFHVEKLKHMLPAFYVSCSEMLNKWEEIVPKGTSFELDVWPDLQIMASEVISSTAFGSSYEEGRTVFELQKEQAEYVIEKGRSIYIPGSRFLPTKRNKRMLEIEKQVQTTIRRIIDKRLRAMEAGETSKDDLLGILLESNMKEIEQHRS
;
A
#
# COMPACT_ATOMS: atom_id res chain seq x y z
N MET A 1 -9.81 47.48 40.05
CA MET A 1 -11.17 47.38 39.49
C MET A 1 -11.10 47.66 37.98
N ILE A 2 -11.17 46.57 37.21
CA ILE A 2 -11.72 46.37 35.85
C ILE A 2 -11.93 47.61 34.96
N SER A 3 -11.31 47.64 33.77
CA SER A 3 -12.01 47.41 32.49
C SER A 3 -11.08 47.65 31.29
N GLY A 4 -11.06 46.71 30.36
CA GLY A 4 -10.26 46.78 29.14
C GLY A 4 -10.43 45.52 28.27
N SER A 5 -11.69 45.17 27.98
CA SER A 5 -12.05 44.09 27.07
C SER A 5 -11.63 44.42 25.62
N LYS A 6 -10.60 43.76 25.11
CA LYS A 6 -10.27 43.75 23.67
C LYS A 6 -10.80 42.47 23.05
N GLN A 7 -11.73 42.63 22.11
CA GLN A 7 -12.31 41.58 21.29
C GLN A 7 -11.20 40.74 20.61
N ILE A 8 -11.06 39.50 21.05
CA ILE A 8 -10.37 38.43 20.31
C ILE A 8 -11.49 37.50 19.83
N GLY A 9 -11.94 37.70 18.59
CA GLY A 9 -13.00 36.85 18.06
C GLY A 9 -13.58 37.38 16.78
N GLN A 10 -12.89 37.13 15.65
CA GLN A 10 -13.53 36.89 14.34
C GLN A 10 -12.54 36.64 13.20
N LYS A 11 -11.23 36.91 13.36
CA LYS A 11 -10.25 36.72 12.27
C LYS A 11 -9.67 35.31 12.11
N SER A 12 -9.83 34.39 13.08
CA SER A 12 -9.27 33.02 12.94
C SER A 12 -10.15 32.05 12.15
N LEU A 13 -11.44 32.36 11.95
CA LEU A 13 -12.36 31.45 11.26
C LEU A 13 -12.28 31.54 9.72
N LEU A 14 -11.82 32.65 9.16
CA LEU A 14 -11.77 32.84 7.70
C LEU A 14 -10.57 32.17 7.01
N VAL A 15 -9.50 31.85 7.74
CA VAL A 15 -8.34 31.14 7.16
C VAL A 15 -8.66 29.64 6.95
N LEU A 16 -9.62 29.09 7.69
CA LEU A 16 -9.99 27.67 7.59
C LEU A 16 -10.84 27.34 6.35
N TYR A 17 -11.48 28.32 5.70
CA TYR A 17 -12.37 28.04 4.57
C TYR A 17 -11.69 28.07 3.21
N HIS A 18 -10.59 28.82 3.05
CA HIS A 18 -9.95 28.96 1.74
C HIS A 18 -8.96 27.83 1.41
N ASP A 19 -8.48 27.09 2.42
CA ASP A 19 -7.50 26.01 2.25
C ASP A 19 -8.12 24.62 2.02
N VAL A 20 -9.43 24.46 2.24
CA VAL A 20 -10.10 23.14 2.13
C VAL A 20 -10.24 22.67 0.67
N PHE A 21 -10.24 23.59 -0.30
CA PHE A 21 -10.45 23.28 -1.72
C PHE A 21 -9.17 23.28 -2.58
N VAL A 22 -8.02 23.66 -2.01
CA VAL A 22 -6.77 23.94 -2.78
C VAL A 22 -5.68 22.90 -2.48
N VAL A 23 -6.05 21.70 -2.02
CA VAL A 23 -5.07 20.65 -1.67
C VAL A 23 -4.74 19.75 -2.87
N GLU A 24 -5.66 19.53 -3.80
CA GLU A 24 -5.48 18.44 -4.79
C GLU A 24 -4.50 18.77 -5.94
N ARG A 25 -4.56 19.99 -6.51
CA ARG A 25 -3.70 20.39 -7.65
C ARG A 25 -2.44 21.17 -7.26
N THR A 26 -2.45 21.79 -6.08
CA THR A 26 -1.43 22.76 -5.65
C THR A 26 -0.55 22.25 -4.50
N ALA A 27 -0.98 21.27 -3.71
CA ALA A 27 -0.19 20.80 -2.57
C ALA A 27 1.13 20.15 -3.00
N ARG A 28 1.16 19.31 -4.04
CA ARG A 28 2.42 18.68 -4.50
C ARG A 28 3.43 19.70 -5.05
N PRO A 29 3.05 20.58 -5.98
CA PRO A 29 3.93 21.67 -6.42
C PRO A 29 4.36 22.58 -5.26
N TYR A 30 3.48 22.88 -4.30
CA TYR A 30 3.80 23.68 -3.12
C TYR A 30 4.77 22.98 -2.17
N LEU A 31 4.60 21.68 -1.89
CA LEU A 31 5.52 20.87 -1.09
C LEU A 31 6.90 20.79 -1.76
N VAL A 32 6.94 20.58 -3.08
CA VAL A 32 8.19 20.58 -3.83
C VAL A 32 8.84 21.95 -3.80
N GLN A 33 8.11 23.03 -4.08
CA GLN A 33 8.63 24.41 -4.02
C GLN A 33 9.14 24.79 -2.63
N THR A 34 8.38 24.50 -1.57
CA THR A 34 8.80 24.79 -0.19
C THR A 34 10.05 24.00 0.19
N THR A 35 10.15 22.74 -0.26
CA THR A 35 11.33 21.90 -0.02
C THR A 35 12.55 22.38 -0.81
N THR A 36 12.40 22.71 -2.10
CA THR A 36 13.49 23.16 -2.96
C THR A 36 13.98 24.56 -2.61
N ASN A 37 13.07 25.47 -2.26
CA ASN A 37 13.43 26.84 -1.89
C ASN A 37 14.09 26.93 -0.50
N GLN A 38 13.84 25.97 0.40
CA GLN A 38 14.37 26.00 1.76
C GLN A 38 15.73 25.31 1.95
N LYS A 39 16.37 24.82 0.86
CA LYS A 39 17.77 24.33 0.84
C LYS A 39 18.12 23.41 2.03
N GLY A 40 17.26 22.45 2.37
CA GLY A 40 17.51 21.46 3.43
C GLY A 40 17.09 21.86 4.85
N LYS A 41 16.43 23.01 5.04
CA LYS A 41 15.83 23.38 6.34
C LYS A 41 14.47 22.69 6.50
N SER A 42 14.20 22.19 7.72
CA SER A 42 12.90 21.62 8.07
C SER A 42 11.80 22.67 7.95
N SER A 43 10.66 22.29 7.37
CA SER A 43 9.55 23.21 7.10
C SER A 43 8.25 22.70 7.70
N PHE A 44 7.28 23.61 7.87
CA PHE A 44 5.96 23.27 8.41
C PHE A 44 4.91 23.40 7.30
N VAL A 45 4.04 22.40 7.20
CA VAL A 45 2.89 22.39 6.31
C VAL A 45 1.66 21.88 7.06
N TRP A 46 0.49 22.39 6.71
CA TRP A 46 -0.78 21.88 7.22
C TRP A 46 -1.36 20.86 6.25
N LEU A 47 -1.59 19.63 6.73
CA LEU A 47 -2.31 18.59 6.01
C LEU A 47 -3.71 18.46 6.62
N GLY A 48 -4.66 19.25 6.11
CA GLY A 48 -5.96 19.43 6.75
C GLY A 48 -5.78 20.01 8.17
N PRO A 49 -6.39 19.43 9.22
CA PRO A 49 -6.25 19.92 10.58
C PRO A 49 -4.91 19.53 11.25
N TYR A 50 -4.05 18.76 10.56
CA TYR A 50 -2.83 18.19 11.15
C TYR A 50 -1.59 19.00 10.75
N PRO A 51 -0.91 19.66 11.70
CA PRO A 51 0.39 20.27 11.42
C PRO A 51 1.43 19.18 11.17
N THR A 52 2.17 19.30 10.07
CA THR A 52 3.15 18.32 9.60
C THR A 52 4.50 19.01 9.41
N VAL A 53 5.57 18.36 9.88
CA VAL A 53 6.94 18.83 9.68
C VAL A 53 7.55 18.07 8.52
N LEU A 54 7.98 18.79 7.48
CA LEU A 54 8.75 18.23 6.37
C LEU A 54 10.22 18.20 6.76
N ILE A 55 10.78 17.01 6.80
CA ILE A 55 12.16 16.76 7.21
C ILE A 55 12.92 16.26 5.98
N THR A 56 13.92 17.04 5.58
CA THR A 56 14.74 16.78 4.38
C THR A 56 16.22 16.61 4.71
N ASP A 57 16.64 17.00 5.92
CA ASP A 57 18.00 16.77 6.41
C ASP A 57 18.27 15.25 6.58
N PRO A 58 19.30 14.69 5.94
CA PRO A 58 19.58 13.26 6.00
C PRO A 58 19.87 12.71 7.40
N GLN A 59 20.42 13.52 8.31
CA GLN A 59 20.70 13.07 9.68
C GLN A 59 19.40 12.89 10.46
N HIS A 60 18.48 13.86 10.35
CA HIS A 60 17.15 13.74 10.95
C HIS A 60 16.32 12.62 10.31
N VAL A 61 16.40 12.44 8.99
CA VAL A 61 15.76 11.31 8.30
C VAL A 61 16.28 9.99 8.85
N LYS A 62 17.61 9.83 8.95
CA LYS A 62 18.23 8.63 9.54
C LYS A 62 17.76 8.39 10.96
N GLU A 63 17.70 9.44 11.79
CA GLU A 63 17.23 9.34 13.17
C GLU A 63 15.78 8.81 13.23
N ILE A 64 14.88 9.37 12.42
CA ILE A 64 13.47 8.97 12.37
C ILE A 64 13.31 7.51 11.96
N PHE A 65 14.00 7.09 10.90
CA PHE A 65 13.93 5.70 10.42
C PHE A 65 14.61 4.70 11.38
N THR A 66 15.53 5.15 12.25
CA THR A 66 16.20 4.29 13.24
C THR A 66 15.40 4.19 14.54
N LYS A 67 14.85 5.30 15.03
CA LYS A 67 14.10 5.37 16.30
C LYS A 67 12.60 5.08 16.09
N ASN A 68 12.29 3.94 15.47
CA ASN A 68 10.92 3.53 15.14
C ASN A 68 9.97 3.32 16.36
N TYR A 69 10.52 3.27 17.58
CA TYR A 69 9.75 3.26 18.83
C TYR A 69 9.29 4.65 19.28
N VAL A 70 9.98 5.71 18.82
CA VAL A 70 9.59 7.12 19.04
C VAL A 70 8.71 7.59 17.88
N TYR A 71 9.14 7.29 16.65
CA TYR A 71 8.47 7.70 15.42
C TYR A 71 7.66 6.54 14.84
N VAL A 72 6.44 6.40 15.32
CA VAL A 72 5.46 5.43 14.83
C VAL A 72 4.81 5.89 13.53
N LYS A 73 4.35 4.96 12.69
CA LYS A 73 3.61 5.29 11.47
C LYS A 73 2.29 5.94 11.87
N GLN A 74 2.13 7.19 11.48
CA GLN A 74 0.93 7.94 11.83
C GLN A 74 -0.29 7.42 11.04
N SER A 75 -1.29 6.93 11.77
CA SER A 75 -2.60 6.54 11.22
C SER A 75 -3.54 7.76 11.09
N HIS A 76 -3.04 8.89 10.57
CA HIS A 76 -3.88 10.06 10.26
C HIS A 76 -4.53 9.99 8.87
N ALA A 77 -4.30 8.89 8.14
CA ALA A 77 -4.92 8.64 6.85
C ALA A 77 -6.43 8.41 6.99
N ASN A 78 -7.16 8.77 5.94
CA ASN A 78 -8.57 8.43 5.76
C ASN A 78 -8.80 6.96 6.15
N PRO A 79 -9.70 6.62 7.09
CA PRO A 79 -9.96 5.25 7.52
C PRO A 79 -10.26 4.27 6.38
N MET A 80 -10.71 4.75 5.22
CA MET A 80 -10.93 3.95 4.02
C MET A 80 -9.63 3.39 3.42
N THR A 81 -8.46 3.95 3.73
CA THR A 81 -7.17 3.42 3.29
C THR A 81 -6.88 2.04 3.91
N LYS A 82 -7.45 1.74 5.08
CA LYS A 82 -7.34 0.43 5.73
C LYS A 82 -8.01 -0.68 4.90
N LEU A 83 -9.00 -0.33 4.08
CA LEU A 83 -9.67 -1.29 3.20
C LEU A 83 -8.74 -1.80 2.08
N LEU A 84 -7.69 -1.03 1.74
CA LEU A 84 -6.67 -1.45 0.77
C LEU A 84 -5.49 -2.13 1.48
N ALA A 85 -5.03 -1.54 2.59
CA ALA A 85 -3.85 -2.00 3.30
C ALA A 85 -4.08 -1.94 4.81
N ASP A 86 -4.38 -3.11 5.40
CA ASP A 86 -4.28 -3.34 6.84
C ASP A 86 -3.32 -4.51 7.09
N GLY A 87 -2.06 -4.20 7.38
CA GLY A 87 -1.00 -5.19 7.41
C GLY A 87 0.38 -4.59 7.71
N LEU A 88 1.44 -5.20 7.18
CA LEU A 88 2.83 -4.84 7.51
C LEU A 88 3.17 -3.35 7.25
N SER A 89 2.48 -2.72 6.29
CA SER A 89 2.62 -1.30 5.97
C SER A 89 1.98 -0.36 7.01
N THR A 90 1.03 -0.83 7.82
CA THR A 90 0.27 -0.01 8.77
C THR A 90 0.49 -0.35 10.23
N ILE A 91 1.02 -1.54 10.54
CA ILE A 91 1.35 -1.96 11.91
C ILE A 91 2.75 -1.51 12.32
N ASP A 92 2.94 -1.29 13.63
CA ASP A 92 4.20 -0.93 14.29
C ASP A 92 4.46 -1.81 15.52
N GLY A 93 5.64 -1.60 16.15
CA GLY A 93 6.04 -2.25 17.39
C GLY A 93 6.12 -3.77 17.29
N ASP A 94 5.78 -4.46 18.39
CA ASP A 94 5.91 -5.92 18.50
C ASP A 94 5.07 -6.66 17.45
N LYS A 95 3.89 -6.13 17.11
CA LYS A 95 3.04 -6.72 16.06
C LYS A 95 3.73 -6.67 14.70
N TRP A 96 4.37 -5.55 14.37
CA TRP A 96 5.18 -5.43 13.15
C TRP A 96 6.37 -6.38 13.17
N ALA A 97 7.12 -6.43 14.28
CA ALA A 97 8.27 -7.31 14.44
C ALA A 97 7.90 -8.78 14.22
N LYS A 98 6.79 -9.24 14.82
CA LYS A 98 6.25 -10.59 14.63
C LYS A 98 5.90 -10.87 13.17
N HIS A 99 5.10 -10.01 12.53
CA HIS A 99 4.70 -10.20 11.13
C HIS A 99 5.92 -10.17 10.18
N ARG A 100 6.91 -9.31 10.45
CA ARG A 100 8.14 -9.23 9.66
C ARG A 100 8.99 -10.49 9.82
N LYS A 101 9.07 -11.05 11.03
CA LYS A 101 9.76 -12.33 11.28
C LYS A 101 9.15 -13.47 10.47
N ILE A 102 7.83 -13.56 10.40
CA ILE A 102 7.11 -14.59 9.61
C ILE A 102 7.33 -14.41 8.10
N ILE A 103 7.37 -13.17 7.59
CA ILE A 103 7.46 -12.91 6.14
C ILE A 103 8.89 -12.98 5.59
N ASN A 104 9.90 -12.66 6.39
CA ASN A 104 11.29 -12.56 5.93
C ASN A 104 11.83 -13.83 5.25
N PRO A 105 11.51 -15.07 5.70
CA PRO A 105 12.00 -16.29 5.08
C PRO A 105 11.70 -16.42 3.58
N VAL A 106 10.55 -15.89 3.15
CA VAL A 106 10.12 -15.87 1.75
C VAL A 106 11.11 -15.10 0.87
N PHE A 107 11.71 -14.04 1.41
CA PHE A 107 12.55 -13.11 0.65
C PHE A 107 14.05 -13.42 0.78
N HIS A 108 14.41 -14.62 1.27
CA HIS A 108 15.78 -15.10 1.18
C HIS A 108 16.15 -15.43 -0.27
N VAL A 109 17.41 -15.19 -0.65
CA VAL A 109 17.92 -15.36 -2.01
C VAL A 109 17.64 -16.76 -2.57
N GLU A 110 17.75 -17.81 -1.74
CA GLU A 110 17.45 -19.19 -2.13
C GLU A 110 15.99 -19.37 -2.56
N LYS A 111 15.05 -18.76 -1.83
CA LYS A 111 13.62 -18.79 -2.15
C LYS A 111 13.28 -17.93 -3.36
N LEU A 112 13.93 -16.78 -3.51
CA LEU A 112 13.77 -15.91 -4.68
C LEU A 112 14.20 -16.58 -5.99
N LYS A 113 15.20 -17.48 -5.97
CA LYS A 113 15.62 -18.23 -7.17
C LYS A 113 14.48 -19.08 -7.75
N HIS A 114 13.57 -19.59 -6.92
CA HIS A 114 12.41 -20.36 -7.38
C HIS A 114 11.36 -19.49 -8.08
N MET A 115 11.37 -18.17 -7.88
CA MET A 115 10.45 -17.23 -8.51
C MET A 115 10.93 -16.75 -9.90
N LEU A 116 12.24 -16.85 -10.17
CA LEU A 116 12.85 -16.39 -11.43
C LEU A 116 12.20 -16.94 -12.71
N PRO A 117 11.81 -18.23 -12.79
CA PRO A 117 11.14 -18.75 -13.99
C PRO A 117 9.83 -18.01 -14.30
N ALA A 118 9.03 -17.70 -13.28
CA ALA A 118 7.79 -16.95 -13.45
C ALA A 118 8.06 -15.52 -13.94
N PHE A 119 9.08 -14.86 -13.40
CA PHE A 119 9.49 -13.53 -13.87
C PHE A 119 9.91 -13.56 -15.33
N TYR A 120 10.74 -14.55 -15.70
CA TYR A 120 11.22 -14.71 -17.07
C TYR A 120 10.07 -14.94 -18.06
N VAL A 121 9.15 -15.85 -17.75
CA VAL A 121 8.00 -16.16 -18.61
C VAL A 121 7.12 -14.92 -18.80
N SER A 122 6.67 -14.28 -17.71
CA SER A 122 5.81 -13.10 -17.82
C SER A 122 6.48 -11.92 -18.54
N CYS A 123 7.78 -11.68 -18.30
CA CYS A 123 8.53 -10.66 -19.05
C CYS A 123 8.65 -11.01 -20.54
N SER A 124 8.95 -12.27 -20.87
CA SER A 124 9.11 -12.71 -22.26
C SER A 124 7.79 -12.61 -23.03
N GLU A 125 6.67 -13.01 -22.42
CA GLU A 125 5.35 -12.90 -23.04
C GLU A 125 4.95 -11.44 -23.29
N MET A 126 5.27 -10.53 -22.37
CA MET A 126 5.05 -9.09 -22.56
C MET A 126 5.90 -8.54 -23.73
N LEU A 127 7.18 -8.88 -23.77
CA LEU A 127 8.09 -8.44 -24.85
C LEU A 127 7.67 -9.00 -26.21
N ASN A 128 7.28 -10.27 -26.29
CA ASN A 128 6.80 -10.89 -27.53
C ASN A 128 5.56 -10.15 -28.07
N LYS A 129 4.60 -9.78 -27.19
CA LYS A 129 3.44 -8.97 -27.59
C LYS A 129 3.85 -7.62 -28.16
N TRP A 130 4.85 -6.96 -27.57
CA TRP A 130 5.36 -5.70 -28.10
C TRP A 130 6.02 -5.87 -29.47
N GLU A 131 6.83 -6.92 -29.65
CA GLU A 131 7.47 -7.24 -30.94
C GLU A 131 6.47 -7.54 -32.05
N GLU A 132 5.32 -8.13 -31.73
CA GLU A 132 4.24 -8.39 -32.69
C GLU A 132 3.52 -7.11 -33.15
N ILE A 133 3.39 -6.12 -32.26
CA ILE A 133 2.66 -4.88 -32.53
C ILE A 133 3.55 -3.86 -33.25
N VAL A 134 4.86 -3.88 -33.00
CA VAL A 134 5.82 -2.91 -33.58
C VAL A 134 6.19 -3.32 -35.02
N PRO A 135 5.86 -2.52 -36.05
CA PRO A 135 6.22 -2.84 -37.42
C PRO A 135 7.74 -2.82 -37.63
N LYS A 136 8.28 -3.86 -38.28
CA LYS A 136 9.73 -3.99 -38.52
C LYS A 136 10.28 -2.79 -39.28
N GLY A 137 11.39 -2.23 -38.78
CA GLY A 137 12.10 -1.12 -39.41
C GLY A 137 11.48 0.26 -39.16
N THR A 138 10.51 0.38 -38.24
CA THR A 138 9.90 1.66 -37.86
C THR A 138 10.09 1.96 -36.38
N SER A 139 9.96 3.24 -36.01
CA SER A 139 9.79 3.67 -34.62
C SER A 139 8.31 3.71 -34.28
N PHE A 140 7.92 3.13 -33.15
CA PHE A 140 6.54 3.08 -32.68
C PHE A 140 6.46 3.56 -31.22
N GLU A 141 5.53 4.47 -30.92
CA GLU A 141 5.25 4.88 -29.54
C GLU A 141 4.21 3.95 -28.93
N LEU A 142 4.54 3.34 -27.79
CA LEU A 142 3.67 2.40 -27.08
C LEU A 142 3.49 2.86 -25.63
N ASP A 143 2.24 2.92 -25.16
CA ASP A 143 1.94 3.04 -23.73
C ASP A 143 2.16 1.69 -23.05
N VAL A 144 3.30 1.56 -22.34
CA VAL A 144 3.69 0.33 -21.64
C VAL A 144 3.04 0.19 -20.26
N TRP A 145 2.35 1.21 -19.75
CA TRP A 145 1.82 1.20 -18.39
C TRP A 145 0.81 0.06 -18.13
N PRO A 146 -0.18 -0.21 -19.00
CA PRO A 146 -1.10 -1.34 -18.81
C PRO A 146 -0.37 -2.69 -18.80
N ASP A 147 0.61 -2.87 -19.69
CA ASP A 147 1.34 -4.12 -19.83
C ASP A 147 2.23 -4.40 -18.62
N LEU A 148 2.89 -3.37 -18.07
CA LEU A 148 3.66 -3.48 -16.83
C LEU A 148 2.77 -3.89 -15.64
N GLN A 149 1.54 -3.37 -15.57
CA GLN A 149 0.59 -3.75 -14.53
C GLN A 149 0.11 -5.20 -14.68
N ILE A 150 -0.14 -5.65 -15.92
CA ILE A 150 -0.53 -7.04 -16.21
C ILE A 150 0.61 -7.98 -15.87
N MET A 151 1.84 -7.70 -16.33
CA MET A 151 3.03 -8.49 -16.04
C MET A 151 3.28 -8.59 -14.54
N ALA A 152 3.19 -7.48 -13.80
CA ALA A 152 3.33 -7.50 -12.34
C ALA A 152 2.25 -8.36 -11.66
N SER A 153 1.00 -8.28 -12.14
CA SER A 153 -0.12 -9.10 -11.65
C SER A 153 0.15 -10.60 -11.87
N GLU A 154 0.61 -10.98 -13.07
CA GLU A 154 0.91 -12.37 -13.45
C GLU A 154 2.08 -12.92 -12.61
N VAL A 155 3.13 -12.13 -12.45
CA VAL A 155 4.29 -12.46 -11.63
C VAL A 155 3.88 -12.68 -10.18
N ILE A 156 3.19 -11.71 -9.56
CA ILE A 156 2.78 -11.81 -8.15
C ILE A 156 1.83 -12.98 -7.98
N SER A 157 0.85 -13.15 -8.87
CA SER A 157 -0.15 -14.19 -8.72
C SER A 157 0.45 -15.60 -8.85
N SER A 158 1.35 -15.78 -9.82
CA SER A 158 2.01 -17.07 -10.08
C SER A 158 2.98 -17.44 -8.97
N THR A 159 3.79 -16.48 -8.52
CA THR A 159 4.80 -16.72 -7.47
C THR A 159 4.22 -16.76 -6.08
N ALA A 160 3.14 -16.00 -5.82
CA ALA A 160 2.53 -15.95 -4.50
C ALA A 160 1.54 -17.08 -4.23
N PHE A 161 0.72 -17.43 -5.22
CA PHE A 161 -0.40 -18.36 -5.05
C PHE A 161 -0.25 -19.67 -5.83
N GLY A 162 0.75 -19.78 -6.71
CA GLY A 162 1.08 -21.02 -7.43
C GLY A 162 -0.12 -21.61 -8.16
N SER A 163 -0.62 -22.76 -7.69
CA SER A 163 -1.81 -23.42 -8.28
C SER A 163 -3.12 -22.63 -8.16
N SER A 164 -3.11 -21.51 -7.43
CA SER A 164 -4.24 -20.59 -7.31
C SER A 164 -3.98 -19.23 -7.95
N TYR A 165 -3.14 -19.21 -9.00
CA TYR A 165 -2.77 -17.98 -9.68
C TYR A 165 -3.97 -17.22 -10.27
N GLU A 166 -4.96 -17.89 -10.87
CA GLU A 166 -6.14 -17.20 -11.44
C GLU A 166 -6.91 -16.41 -10.39
N GLU A 167 -6.96 -16.96 -9.18
CA GLU A 167 -7.70 -16.39 -8.08
C GLU A 167 -6.87 -15.28 -7.42
N GLY A 168 -5.55 -15.43 -7.41
CA GLY A 168 -4.59 -14.37 -7.14
C GLY A 168 -4.70 -13.19 -8.11
N ARG A 169 -4.85 -13.46 -9.41
CA ARG A 169 -5.01 -12.44 -10.46
C ARG A 169 -6.27 -11.63 -10.24
N THR A 170 -7.38 -12.32 -9.92
CA THR A 170 -8.64 -11.67 -9.53
C THR A 170 -8.46 -10.78 -8.29
N VAL A 171 -7.73 -11.24 -7.28
CA VAL A 171 -7.42 -10.42 -6.09
C VAL A 171 -6.62 -9.18 -6.47
N PHE A 172 -5.62 -9.30 -7.34
CA PHE A 172 -4.81 -8.16 -7.79
C PHE A 172 -5.65 -7.13 -8.54
N GLU A 173 -6.52 -7.57 -9.45
CA GLU A 173 -7.43 -6.69 -10.20
C GLU A 173 -8.38 -5.93 -9.27
N LEU A 174 -8.96 -6.62 -8.30
CA LEU A 174 -9.80 -6.00 -7.26
C LEU A 174 -9.01 -5.02 -6.39
N GLN A 175 -7.76 -5.34 -6.02
CA GLN A 175 -6.89 -4.43 -5.28
C GLN A 175 -6.48 -3.20 -6.09
N LYS A 176 -6.28 -3.34 -7.42
CA LYS A 176 -6.04 -2.22 -8.32
C LYS A 176 -7.23 -1.26 -8.32
N GLU A 177 -8.46 -1.77 -8.48
CA GLU A 177 -9.68 -0.97 -8.40
C GLU A 177 -9.82 -0.29 -7.02
N GLN A 178 -9.56 -1.03 -5.95
CA GLN A 178 -9.56 -0.47 -4.58
C GLN A 178 -8.54 0.65 -4.41
N ALA A 179 -7.35 0.50 -5.00
CA ALA A 179 -6.27 1.48 -4.93
C ALA A 179 -6.64 2.78 -5.63
N GLU A 180 -7.38 2.74 -6.74
CA GLU A 180 -7.86 3.94 -7.42
C GLU A 180 -8.75 4.79 -6.50
N TYR A 181 -9.70 4.15 -5.80
CA TYR A 181 -10.55 4.83 -4.83
C TYR A 181 -9.77 5.39 -3.62
N VAL A 182 -8.78 4.64 -3.13
CA VAL A 182 -7.95 5.09 -2.01
C VAL A 182 -7.04 6.24 -2.42
N ILE A 183 -6.47 6.22 -3.62
CA ILE A 183 -5.62 7.29 -4.15
C ILE A 183 -6.45 8.56 -4.38
N GLU A 184 -7.65 8.44 -4.96
CA GLU A 184 -8.60 9.55 -5.10
C GLU A 184 -8.87 10.19 -3.72
N LYS A 185 -9.11 9.35 -2.70
CA LYS A 185 -9.41 9.84 -1.35
C LYS A 185 -8.21 10.32 -0.55
N GLY A 186 -7.02 9.77 -0.78
CA GLY A 186 -5.78 10.21 -0.16
C GLY A 186 -5.37 11.62 -0.56
N ARG A 187 -5.93 12.12 -1.69
CA ARG A 187 -5.72 13.49 -2.17
C ARG A 187 -6.72 14.51 -1.61
N SER A 188 -7.69 14.07 -0.81
CA SER A 188 -8.78 14.89 -0.26
C SER A 188 -8.77 14.87 1.26
N ILE A 189 -9.20 15.97 1.89
CA ILE A 189 -9.36 16.04 3.35
C ILE A 189 -10.44 15.04 3.76
N TYR A 190 -10.10 14.15 4.69
CA TYR A 190 -11.07 13.21 5.23
C TYR A 190 -12.13 13.95 6.06
N ILE A 191 -13.40 13.80 5.71
CA ILE A 191 -14.53 14.29 6.49
C ILE A 191 -14.94 13.18 7.47
N PRO A 192 -14.86 13.39 8.79
CA PRO A 192 -15.32 12.41 9.78
C PRO A 192 -16.75 11.93 9.49
N GLY A 193 -16.97 10.61 9.56
CA GLY A 193 -18.28 10.01 9.31
C GLY A 193 -18.61 9.75 7.83
N SER A 194 -17.91 10.37 6.88
CA SER A 194 -18.15 10.19 5.43
C SER A 194 -18.00 8.74 4.93
N ARG A 195 -17.26 7.90 5.68
CA ARG A 195 -17.11 6.47 5.40
C ARG A 195 -18.42 5.67 5.55
N PHE A 196 -19.35 6.16 6.37
CA PHE A 196 -20.62 5.49 6.66
C PHE A 196 -21.73 5.89 5.68
N LEU A 197 -21.48 6.88 4.82
CA LEU A 197 -22.45 7.30 3.81
C LEU A 197 -22.59 6.20 2.75
N PRO A 198 -23.82 5.81 2.37
CA PRO A 198 -24.08 4.70 1.44
C PRO A 198 -23.86 5.09 -0.04
N THR A 199 -22.72 5.73 -0.33
CA THR A 199 -22.34 6.11 -1.70
C THR A 199 -21.99 4.86 -2.53
N LYS A 200 -22.16 4.94 -3.86
CA LYS A 200 -21.79 3.84 -4.78
C LYS A 200 -20.36 3.36 -4.56
N ARG A 201 -19.42 4.31 -4.41
CA ARG A 201 -18.01 4.01 -4.13
C ARG A 201 -17.83 3.31 -2.78
N ASN A 202 -18.40 3.83 -1.70
CA ASN A 202 -18.19 3.22 -0.37
C ASN A 202 -18.75 1.79 -0.34
N LYS A 203 -19.90 1.54 -1.00
CA LYS A 203 -20.45 0.20 -1.16
C LYS A 203 -19.50 -0.70 -1.96
N ARG A 204 -19.01 -0.23 -3.12
CA ARG A 204 -18.07 -0.97 -3.97
C ARG A 204 -16.77 -1.31 -3.23
N MET A 205 -16.22 -0.37 -2.46
CA MET A 205 -15.00 -0.60 -1.68
C MET A 205 -15.17 -1.67 -0.60
N LEU A 206 -16.34 -1.75 0.03
CA LEU A 206 -16.67 -2.79 1.01
C LEU A 206 -16.94 -4.14 0.34
N GLU A 207 -17.58 -4.14 -0.83
CA GLU A 207 -17.77 -5.34 -1.65
C GLU A 207 -16.42 -5.94 -2.09
N ILE A 208 -15.51 -5.09 -2.58
CA ILE A 208 -14.16 -5.49 -2.96
C ILE A 208 -13.41 -6.09 -1.76
N GLU A 209 -13.41 -5.41 -0.61
CA GLU A 209 -12.78 -5.93 0.61
C GLU A 209 -13.32 -7.33 0.96
N LYS A 210 -14.64 -7.50 0.93
CA LYS A 210 -15.29 -8.79 1.22
C LYS A 210 -14.89 -9.86 0.20
N GLN A 211 -14.85 -9.53 -1.09
CA GLN A 211 -14.46 -10.46 -2.15
C GLN A 211 -13.00 -10.88 -2.00
N VAL A 212 -12.08 -9.93 -1.78
CA VAL A 212 -10.66 -10.21 -1.55
C VAL A 212 -10.47 -11.10 -0.32
N GLN A 213 -11.09 -10.76 0.81
CA GLN A 213 -11.01 -11.58 2.04
C GLN A 213 -11.54 -13.00 1.82
N THR A 214 -12.67 -13.15 1.11
CA THR A 214 -13.27 -14.46 0.83
C THR A 214 -12.36 -15.29 -0.08
N THR A 215 -11.83 -14.69 -1.14
CA THR A 215 -10.94 -15.37 -2.08
C THR A 215 -9.63 -15.79 -1.42
N ILE A 216 -8.98 -14.90 -0.66
CA ILE A 216 -7.75 -15.22 0.06
C ILE A 216 -7.97 -16.35 1.08
N ARG A 217 -9.05 -16.32 1.86
CA ARG A 217 -9.39 -17.41 2.78
C ARG A 217 -9.57 -18.73 2.05
N ARG A 218 -10.28 -18.72 0.93
CA ARG A 218 -10.48 -19.93 0.12
C ARG A 218 -9.17 -20.50 -0.42
N ILE A 219 -8.24 -19.64 -0.85
CA ILE A 219 -6.89 -20.06 -1.29
C ILE A 219 -6.13 -20.69 -0.11
N ILE A 220 -6.16 -20.06 1.07
CA ILE A 220 -5.52 -20.57 2.29
C ILE A 220 -6.11 -21.92 2.69
N ASP A 221 -7.44 -22.04 2.77
CA ASP A 221 -8.13 -23.28 3.16
C ASP A 221 -7.82 -24.42 2.19
N LYS A 222 -7.81 -24.14 0.88
CA LYS A 222 -7.41 -25.11 -0.15
C LYS A 222 -5.98 -25.60 0.08
N ARG A 223 -5.07 -24.69 0.43
CA ARG A 223 -3.66 -25.02 0.68
C ARG A 223 -3.48 -25.84 1.96
N LEU A 224 -4.16 -25.47 3.05
CA LEU A 224 -4.08 -26.20 4.31
C LEU A 224 -4.55 -27.65 4.15
N ARG A 225 -5.66 -27.88 3.45
CA ARG A 225 -6.16 -29.25 3.17
C ARG A 225 -5.18 -30.07 2.33
N ALA A 226 -4.52 -29.46 1.34
CA ALA A 226 -3.51 -30.14 0.54
C ALA A 226 -2.31 -30.56 1.39
N MET A 227 -1.86 -29.68 2.30
CA MET A 227 -0.77 -30.00 3.25
C MET A 227 -1.16 -31.13 4.21
N GLU A 228 -2.39 -31.14 4.72
CA GLU A 228 -2.92 -32.24 5.57
C GLU A 228 -3.00 -33.59 4.82
N ALA A 229 -3.29 -33.55 3.52
CA ALA A 229 -3.32 -34.73 2.66
C ALA A 229 -1.92 -35.26 2.29
N GLY A 230 -0.85 -34.63 2.79
CA GLY A 230 0.53 -35.02 2.51
C GLY A 230 1.05 -34.57 1.14
N GLU A 231 0.34 -33.67 0.44
CA GLU A 231 0.88 -33.04 -0.74
C GLU A 231 2.05 -32.15 -0.32
N THR A 232 3.21 -32.31 -0.97
CA THR A 232 4.36 -31.44 -0.73
C THR A 232 3.97 -30.00 -0.97
N SER A 233 4.12 -29.18 0.08
CA SER A 233 3.99 -27.73 0.00
C SER A 233 4.84 -27.22 -1.16
N LYS A 234 4.19 -26.61 -2.17
CA LYS A 234 4.91 -25.96 -3.26
C LYS A 234 5.69 -24.79 -2.69
N ASP A 235 6.93 -24.57 -3.16
CA ASP A 235 7.80 -23.44 -2.81
C ASP A 235 7.28 -22.07 -3.29
N ASP A 236 5.95 -21.89 -3.38
CA ASP A 236 5.34 -20.58 -3.55
C ASP A 236 5.29 -19.80 -2.23
N LEU A 237 5.14 -18.49 -2.34
CA LEU A 237 5.17 -17.57 -1.21
C LEU A 237 4.17 -17.98 -0.12
N LEU A 238 2.96 -18.36 -0.50
CA LEU A 238 1.92 -18.73 0.46
C LEU A 238 2.30 -20.00 1.22
N GLY A 239 2.83 -21.02 0.56
CA GLY A 239 3.32 -22.24 1.22
C GLY A 239 4.37 -21.92 2.28
N ILE A 240 5.37 -21.12 1.91
CA ILE A 240 6.46 -20.70 2.82
C ILE A 240 5.90 -19.91 4.01
N LEU A 241 4.93 -19.02 3.78
CA LEU A 241 4.31 -18.24 4.86
C LEU A 241 3.52 -19.11 5.84
N LEU A 242 2.76 -20.08 5.34
CA LEU A 242 1.99 -21.00 6.20
C LEU A 242 2.93 -21.82 7.08
N GLU A 243 4.00 -22.38 6.50
CA GLU A 243 5.03 -23.11 7.26
C GLU A 243 5.72 -22.23 8.30
N SER A 244 6.12 -21.01 7.94
CA SER A 244 6.76 -20.09 8.88
C SER A 244 5.82 -19.70 10.02
N ASN A 245 4.52 -19.53 9.73
CA ASN A 245 3.53 -19.21 10.74
C ASN A 245 3.26 -20.38 11.68
N MET A 246 3.21 -21.62 11.17
CA MET A 246 3.08 -22.83 12.01
C MET A 246 4.26 -22.99 12.97
N LYS A 247 5.50 -22.84 12.47
CA LYS A 247 6.72 -22.87 13.31
C LYS A 247 6.71 -21.78 14.39
N GLU A 248 6.26 -20.57 14.06
CA GLU A 248 6.14 -19.48 15.02
C GLU A 248 5.12 -19.80 16.13
N ILE A 249 4.00 -20.45 15.80
CA ILE A 249 2.98 -20.88 16.77
C ILE A 249 3.53 -21.96 17.71
N GLU A 250 4.28 -22.94 17.20
CA GLU A 250 4.91 -24.00 18.01
C GLU A 250 5.93 -23.43 19.02
N GLN A 251 6.77 -22.49 18.58
CA GLN A 251 7.78 -21.85 19.43
C GLN A 251 7.19 -20.99 20.56
N HIS A 252 5.95 -20.51 20.44
CA HIS A 252 5.29 -19.69 21.47
C HIS A 252 4.27 -20.48 22.31
N ARG A 253 4.08 -21.78 22.02
CA ARG A 253 3.28 -22.71 22.85
C ARG A 253 4.13 -23.54 23.81
N SER A 254 5.45 -23.51 23.66
CA SER A 254 6.45 -24.16 24.55
C SER A 254 6.99 -23.16 25.57
#